data_AF-A0A938GYA2-F1
#
_entry.id   AF-A0A938GYA2-F1
#
_cell.length_a   1.000
_cell.length_b   1.000
_cell.length_c   1.000
_cell.angle_alpha   90.00
_cell.angle_beta   90.00
_cell.angle_gamma   90.00
#
_symmetry.space_group_name_H-M   'P 1'
#
loop_
_entity.id
_entity.type
_entity.pdbx_description
1 polymer ?
#
loop_
_entity_poly.entity_id
_entity_poly.type
_entity_poly.pdbx_seq_one_letter_code
_entity_poly.pdbx_strand_id
1 'polypeptide(L)'
;MLAPLAMGIGHRAGVPAFLTALMVSNGGNAGNLSPFSSVGLIVQAQMQRIGLANHDWQVFAANFAAHAGVALAAFLLFGGLGLARTARAEPEAPPPALTRRQWLSLGVLAAWVIGVVGFRLHPGLSAFAAAALLIVAGALEDTPAFATIPWSVIVTVCGVSVLIGVLEKTGGMDLFTTLLAALATPATANGAIAFVTGAISTYSSTSGVVYPAFLPAVPGFVEKLGGGDALQVALSINVGAALVDVSPLSTIGALAIAARPEGEDERALFRRMLLWGLSMTVVGAVFCQFCIRFFVG
;
A
#
# COMPACT_ATOMS: atom_id res chain seq x y z
N MET A 1 11.93 -1.88 -3.82
CA MET A 1 13.36 -1.95 -4.21
C MET A 1 14.34 -1.38 -3.18
N LEU A 2 13.90 -0.75 -2.08
CA LEU A 2 14.82 -0.17 -1.08
C LEU A 2 15.32 -1.16 -0.01
N ALA A 3 14.70 -2.33 0.14
CA ALA A 3 15.03 -3.27 1.23
C ALA A 3 16.50 -3.73 1.24
N PRO A 4 17.13 -4.16 0.12
CA PRO A 4 18.55 -4.53 0.13
C PRO A 4 19.50 -3.39 0.54
N LEU A 5 19.29 -2.20 -0.03
CA LEU A 5 20.07 -1.00 0.29
C LEU A 5 19.93 -0.62 1.76
N ALA A 6 18.70 -0.55 2.25
CA ALA A 6 18.41 -0.15 3.62
C ALA A 6 18.93 -1.18 4.64
N MET A 7 18.82 -2.49 4.35
CA MET A 7 19.39 -3.53 5.20
C MET A 7 20.91 -3.44 5.29
N GLY A 8 21.58 -3.21 4.16
CA GLY A 8 23.03 -3.01 4.13
C GLY A 8 23.48 -1.76 4.90
N ILE A 9 22.83 -0.62 4.66
CA ILE A 9 23.13 0.65 5.37
C ILE A 9 22.83 0.52 6.86
N GLY A 10 21.68 -0.06 7.21
CA GLY A 10 21.26 -0.28 8.59
C GLY A 10 22.24 -1.14 9.35
N HIS A 11 22.72 -2.23 8.75
CA HIS A 11 23.74 -3.09 9.34
C HIS A 11 25.04 -2.34 9.63
N ARG A 12 25.55 -1.56 8.67
CA ARG A 12 26.75 -0.72 8.86
C ARG A 12 26.56 0.33 9.96
N ALA A 13 25.36 0.88 10.08
CA ALA A 13 25.01 1.87 11.09
C ALA A 13 24.68 1.26 12.47
N GLY A 14 24.77 -0.06 12.64
CA GLY A 14 24.44 -0.75 13.89
C GLY A 14 22.94 -0.77 14.21
N VAL A 15 22.07 -0.54 13.22
CA VAL A 15 20.61 -0.61 13.36
C VAL A 15 20.16 -2.07 13.24
N PRO A 16 19.32 -2.58 14.18
CA PRO A 16 18.82 -3.95 14.10
C PRO A 16 18.06 -4.23 12.79
N ALA A 17 18.30 -5.38 12.14
CA ALA A 17 17.67 -5.68 10.84
C ALA A 17 16.15 -5.73 10.95
N PHE A 18 15.61 -6.15 12.10
CA PHE A 18 14.18 -6.10 12.36
C PHE A 18 13.61 -4.68 12.29
N LEU A 19 14.22 -3.70 12.96
CA LEU A 19 13.75 -2.32 12.89
C LEU A 19 13.88 -1.76 11.47
N THR A 20 14.99 -2.05 10.79
CA THR A 20 15.20 -1.65 9.38
C THR A 20 14.12 -2.22 8.47
N ALA A 21 13.79 -3.51 8.60
CA ALA A 21 12.70 -4.16 7.86
C ALA A 21 11.36 -3.48 8.10
N LEU A 22 11.03 -3.15 9.36
CA LEU A 22 9.79 -2.47 9.70
C LEU A 22 9.73 -1.06 9.08
N MET A 23 10.80 -0.29 9.15
CA MET A 23 10.83 1.08 8.61
C MET A 23 10.69 1.10 7.10
N VAL A 24 11.43 0.24 6.41
CA VAL A 24 11.40 0.17 4.94
C VAL A 24 10.05 -0.34 4.45
N SER A 25 9.50 -1.37 5.11
CA SER A 25 8.21 -1.94 4.74
C SER A 25 7.07 -0.94 4.94
N ASN A 26 7.01 -0.28 6.11
CA ASN A 26 5.99 0.73 6.35
C ASN A 26 6.16 1.95 5.44
N GLY A 27 7.38 2.40 5.18
CA GLY A 27 7.64 3.49 4.24
C GLY A 27 7.19 3.16 2.81
N GLY A 28 7.46 1.93 2.36
CA GLY A 28 6.97 1.44 1.07
C GLY A 28 5.44 1.38 1.00
N ASN A 29 4.79 0.80 2.01
CA ASN A 29 3.34 0.65 2.04
C ASN A 29 2.59 1.99 2.24
N ALA A 30 3.17 2.95 2.97
CA ALA A 30 2.60 4.29 3.13
C ALA A 30 2.36 4.99 1.77
N GLY A 31 3.27 4.80 0.81
CA GLY A 31 3.18 5.36 -0.54
C GLY A 31 2.34 4.55 -1.54
N ASN A 32 1.99 3.30 -1.19
CA ASN A 32 1.44 2.32 -2.13
C ASN A 32 -0.03 2.57 -2.50
N LEU A 33 -0.73 3.42 -1.76
CA LEU A 33 -2.10 3.87 -2.08
C LEU A 33 -2.15 5.31 -2.58
N SER A 34 -1.02 5.86 -3.05
CA SER A 34 -1.02 7.17 -3.69
C SER A 34 -1.76 7.14 -5.04
N PRO A 35 -2.35 8.26 -5.49
CA PRO A 35 -3.09 8.34 -6.77
C PRO A 35 -2.28 7.99 -8.01
N PHE A 36 -0.95 7.93 -7.89
CA PHE A 36 -0.03 7.67 -9.00
C PHE A 36 0.58 6.27 -8.95
N SER A 37 0.37 5.53 -7.86
CA SER A 37 0.87 4.17 -7.70
C SER A 37 -0.01 3.17 -8.43
N SER A 38 0.58 2.06 -8.90
CA SER A 38 -0.16 0.99 -9.57
C SER A 38 -1.24 0.39 -8.68
N VAL A 39 -0.98 0.22 -7.38
CA VAL A 39 -1.95 -0.29 -6.42
C VAL A 39 -3.03 0.75 -6.09
N GLY A 40 -2.66 2.02 -5.94
CA GLY A 40 -3.62 3.12 -5.82
C GLY A 40 -4.59 3.21 -7.01
N LEU A 41 -4.11 2.99 -8.25
CA LEU A 41 -4.97 2.93 -9.44
C LEU A 41 -5.95 1.76 -9.41
N ILE A 42 -5.56 0.59 -8.89
CA ILE A 42 -6.48 -0.54 -8.68
C ILE A 42 -7.60 -0.12 -7.73
N VAL A 43 -7.25 0.46 -6.59
CA VAL A 43 -8.22 0.91 -5.59
C VAL A 43 -9.12 1.97 -6.18
N GLN A 44 -8.58 3.00 -6.83
CA GLN A 44 -9.35 4.06 -7.50
C GLN A 44 -10.38 3.47 -8.48
N ALA A 45 -9.98 2.51 -9.31
CA ALA A 45 -10.89 1.87 -10.25
C ALA A 45 -12.03 1.12 -9.55
N GLN A 46 -11.77 0.46 -8.41
CA GLN A 46 -12.82 -0.19 -7.61
C GLN A 46 -13.72 0.83 -6.92
N MET A 47 -13.14 1.87 -6.33
CA MET A 47 -13.87 2.97 -5.68
C MET A 47 -14.83 3.67 -6.65
N GLN A 48 -14.39 3.93 -7.89
CA GLN A 48 -15.23 4.52 -8.93
C GLN A 48 -16.44 3.65 -9.27
N ARG A 49 -16.29 2.32 -9.32
CA ARG A 49 -17.38 1.38 -9.64
C ARG A 49 -18.48 1.36 -8.61
N ILE A 50 -18.12 1.52 -7.34
CA ILE A 50 -19.08 1.54 -6.22
C ILE A 50 -19.64 2.94 -5.93
N GLY A 51 -19.44 3.90 -6.85
CA GLY A 51 -19.97 5.27 -6.71
C GLY A 51 -19.19 6.18 -5.77
N LEU A 52 -17.99 5.78 -5.35
CA LEU A 52 -17.12 6.54 -4.43
C LEU A 52 -15.90 7.12 -5.18
N ALA A 53 -16.16 7.78 -6.32
CA ALA A 53 -15.11 8.43 -7.10
C ALA A 53 -14.54 9.67 -6.39
N ASN A 54 -13.31 10.06 -6.76
CA ASN A 54 -12.63 11.29 -6.30
C ASN A 54 -12.20 11.31 -4.82
N HIS A 55 -12.06 10.14 -4.18
CA HIS A 55 -11.58 10.02 -2.80
C HIS A 55 -10.12 9.50 -2.70
N ASP A 56 -9.35 9.59 -3.77
CA ASP A 56 -8.01 9.01 -3.88
C ASP A 56 -7.04 9.59 -2.84
N TRP A 57 -7.17 10.88 -2.54
CA TRP A 57 -6.35 11.56 -1.53
C TRP A 57 -6.73 11.17 -0.11
N GLN A 58 -8.00 10.90 0.16
CA GLN A 58 -8.47 10.40 1.46
C GLN A 58 -7.96 8.97 1.70
N VAL A 59 -8.02 8.12 0.67
CA VAL A 59 -7.44 6.76 0.70
C VAL A 59 -5.93 6.84 0.99
N PHE A 60 -5.22 7.70 0.26
CA PHE A 60 -3.78 7.90 0.47
C PHE A 60 -3.48 8.43 1.88
N ALA A 61 -4.18 9.46 2.34
CA ALA A 61 -3.95 10.09 3.63
C ALA A 61 -4.21 9.14 4.80
N ALA A 62 -5.31 8.37 4.76
CA ALA A 62 -5.65 7.39 5.78
C ALA A 62 -4.57 6.29 5.88
N ASN A 63 -4.15 5.75 4.73
CA ASN A 63 -3.10 4.74 4.66
C ASN A 63 -1.74 5.28 5.11
N PHE A 64 -1.38 6.47 4.66
CA PHE A 64 -0.14 7.13 5.03
C PHE A 64 -0.08 7.38 6.53
N ALA A 65 -1.16 7.91 7.13
CA ALA A 65 -1.24 8.17 8.55
C ALA A 65 -1.16 6.89 9.39
N ALA A 66 -1.83 5.81 8.96
CA ALA A 66 -1.77 4.52 9.64
C ALA A 66 -0.33 3.95 9.63
N HIS A 67 0.32 3.91 8.46
CA HIS A 67 1.70 3.43 8.36
C HIS A 67 2.71 4.34 9.05
N ALA A 68 2.54 5.67 9.00
CA ALA A 68 3.38 6.61 9.72
C ALA A 68 3.26 6.42 11.24
N GLY A 69 2.04 6.22 11.74
CA GLY A 69 1.80 5.93 13.15
C GLY A 69 2.44 4.61 13.60
N VAL A 70 2.26 3.54 12.81
CA VAL A 70 2.88 2.24 13.08
C VAL A 70 4.40 2.29 12.98
N ALA A 71 4.96 3.00 11.99
CA ALA A 71 6.39 3.20 11.86
C ALA A 71 6.96 3.98 13.05
N LEU A 72 6.29 5.05 13.47
CA LEU A 72 6.70 5.81 14.65
C LEU A 72 6.64 4.93 15.91
N ALA A 73 5.58 4.15 16.09
CA ALA A 73 5.47 3.23 17.22
C ALA A 73 6.60 2.18 17.22
N ALA A 74 6.87 1.53 16.09
CA ALA A 74 7.99 0.59 15.95
C ALA A 74 9.34 1.26 16.24
N PHE A 75 9.56 2.47 15.72
CA PHE A 75 10.78 3.23 15.98
C PHE A 75 10.97 3.52 17.48
N LEU A 76 9.92 3.92 18.19
CA LEU A 76 9.97 4.16 19.63
C LEU A 76 10.15 2.87 20.45
N LEU A 77 9.42 1.80 20.10
CA LEU A 77 9.44 0.52 20.83
C LEU A 77 10.76 -0.24 20.68
N PHE A 78 11.40 -0.15 19.52
CA PHE A 78 12.62 -0.91 19.21
C PHE A 78 13.90 -0.07 19.26
N GLY A 79 13.91 1.00 20.06
CA GLY A 79 15.13 1.72 20.43
C GLY A 79 15.62 2.77 19.42
N GLY A 80 14.78 3.19 18.49
CA GLY A 80 15.10 4.20 17.48
C GLY A 80 15.59 5.53 18.04
N LEU A 81 15.08 5.98 19.18
CA LEU A 81 15.55 7.22 19.84
C LEU A 81 16.99 7.11 20.35
N GLY A 82 17.40 5.92 20.82
CA GLY A 82 18.78 5.65 21.20
C GLY A 82 19.68 5.67 19.98
N LEU A 83 19.27 4.96 18.92
CA LEU A 83 19.97 4.93 17.64
C LEU A 83 20.12 6.32 17.01
N ALA A 84 19.11 7.18 17.05
CA ALA A 84 19.21 8.54 16.52
C ALA A 84 20.27 9.41 17.24
N ARG A 85 20.62 9.06 18.48
CA ARG A 85 21.65 9.77 19.27
C ARG A 85 23.04 9.17 19.10
N THR A 86 23.15 7.87 18.85
CA THR A 86 24.43 7.15 18.79
C THR A 86 24.88 6.78 17.39
N ALA A 87 23.94 6.63 16.43
CA ALA A 87 24.26 6.26 15.06
C ALA A 87 25.02 7.40 14.39
N ARG A 88 26.31 7.20 14.20
CA ARG A 88 27.12 7.99 13.28
C ARG A 88 27.29 7.15 12.03
N ALA A 89 26.61 7.54 10.97
CA ALA A 89 26.95 7.03 9.65
C ALA A 89 28.36 7.53 9.33
N GLU A 90 29.26 6.64 8.94
CA GLU A 90 30.48 7.10 8.28
C GLU A 90 30.08 7.89 7.02
N PRO A 91 30.72 9.03 6.74
CA PRO A 91 30.42 9.80 5.55
C PRO A 91 30.70 8.94 4.31
N GLU A 92 29.63 8.46 3.69
CA GLU A 92 29.69 7.77 2.40
C GLU A 92 30.16 8.78 1.35
N ALA A 93 30.96 8.33 0.39
CA ALA A 93 31.42 9.19 -0.70
C ALA A 93 30.20 9.85 -1.37
N PRO A 94 30.29 11.15 -1.73
CA PRO A 94 29.17 11.84 -2.35
C PRO A 94 28.70 11.04 -3.57
N PRO A 95 27.38 10.80 -3.71
CA PRO A 95 26.88 10.05 -4.85
C PRO A 95 27.31 10.74 -6.15
N PRO A 96 27.51 9.97 -7.23
CA PRO A 96 27.88 10.55 -8.52
C PRO A 96 26.85 11.60 -8.95
N ALA A 97 27.31 12.64 -9.62
CA ALA A 97 26.44 13.69 -10.13
C ALA A 97 25.37 13.10 -11.06
N LEU A 98 24.15 13.63 -10.97
CA LEU A 98 23.04 13.19 -11.80
C LEU A 98 23.36 13.44 -13.28
N THR A 99 23.16 12.41 -14.09
CA THR A 99 23.34 12.47 -15.54
C THR A 99 22.29 13.35 -16.20
N ARG A 100 22.57 13.84 -17.42
CA ARG A 100 21.59 14.63 -18.21
C ARG A 100 20.27 13.87 -18.42
N ARG A 101 20.34 12.54 -18.60
CA ARG A 101 19.16 11.67 -18.72
C ARG A 101 18.33 11.69 -17.43
N GLN A 102 18.97 11.57 -16.27
CA GLN A 102 18.28 11.61 -14.97
C GLN A 102 17.63 12.97 -14.70
N TRP A 103 18.31 14.08 -15.03
CA TRP A 103 17.74 15.42 -14.92
C TRP A 103 16.53 15.61 -15.83
N LEU A 104 16.59 15.09 -17.07
CA LEU A 104 15.44 15.14 -17.97
C LEU A 104 14.26 14.33 -17.43
N SER A 105 14.51 13.11 -16.96
CA SER A 105 13.48 12.26 -16.35
C SER A 105 12.85 12.91 -15.12
N LEU A 106 13.64 13.53 -14.24
CA LEU A 106 13.15 14.28 -13.09
C LEU A 106 12.30 15.49 -13.52
N GLY A 107 12.74 16.23 -14.54
CA GLY A 107 12.00 17.37 -15.07
C GLY A 107 10.64 16.97 -15.66
N VAL A 108 10.59 15.90 -16.46
CA VAL A 108 9.34 15.39 -17.02
C VAL A 108 8.43 14.85 -15.92
N LEU A 109 8.96 14.13 -14.93
CA LEU A 109 8.19 13.64 -13.79
C LEU A 109 7.56 14.80 -13.01
N ALA A 110 8.36 15.83 -12.68
CA ALA A 110 7.87 17.01 -11.97
C ALA A 110 6.79 17.75 -12.78
N ALA A 111 7.00 17.96 -14.07
CA ALA A 111 6.02 18.58 -14.95
C ALA A 111 4.73 17.75 -15.05
N TRP A 112 4.85 16.42 -15.11
CA TRP A 112 3.69 15.52 -15.14
C TRP A 112 2.89 15.58 -13.84
N VAL A 113 3.56 15.54 -12.67
CA VAL A 113 2.89 15.68 -11.36
C VAL A 113 2.16 17.03 -11.26
N ILE A 114 2.81 18.12 -11.65
CA ILE A 114 2.19 19.46 -11.67
C ILE A 114 1.00 19.49 -12.65
N GLY A 115 1.13 18.86 -13.81
CA GLY A 115 0.06 18.73 -14.81
C GLY A 115 -1.17 18.00 -14.26
N VAL A 116 -0.97 16.85 -13.62
CA VAL A 116 -2.07 16.05 -13.08
C VAL A 116 -2.70 16.70 -11.85
N VAL A 117 -1.89 17.21 -10.92
CA VAL A 117 -2.40 17.81 -9.66
C VAL A 117 -2.94 19.22 -9.87
N GLY A 118 -2.17 20.08 -10.54
CA GLY A 118 -2.50 21.50 -10.71
C GLY A 118 -3.46 21.77 -11.85
N PHE A 119 -3.30 21.08 -12.98
CA PHE A 119 -4.11 21.31 -14.19
C PHE A 119 -5.17 20.22 -14.43
N ARG A 120 -5.30 19.24 -13.53
CA ARG A 120 -6.25 18.12 -13.62
C ARG A 120 -6.15 17.35 -14.95
N LEU A 121 -4.93 17.21 -15.49
CA LEU A 121 -4.70 16.39 -16.68
C LEU A 121 -5.10 14.94 -16.41
N HIS A 122 -5.67 14.28 -17.42
CA HIS A 122 -6.01 12.86 -17.32
C HIS A 122 -4.73 12.04 -17.06
N PRO A 123 -4.61 11.34 -15.92
CA PRO A 123 -3.35 10.72 -15.49
C PRO A 123 -2.81 9.67 -16.48
N GLY A 124 -3.70 8.85 -17.05
CA GLY A 124 -3.33 7.80 -18.01
C GLY A 124 -2.77 8.37 -19.31
N LEU A 125 -3.57 9.17 -20.04
CA LEU A 125 -3.14 9.79 -21.29
C LEU A 125 -1.88 10.66 -21.13
N SER A 126 -1.81 11.46 -20.07
CA SER A 126 -0.64 12.32 -19.83
C SER A 126 0.61 11.53 -19.47
N ALA A 127 0.49 10.38 -18.78
CA ALA A 127 1.60 9.48 -18.51
C ALA A 127 2.15 8.84 -19.79
N PHE A 128 1.28 8.43 -20.72
CA PHE A 128 1.72 7.93 -22.03
C PHE A 128 2.44 9.01 -22.85
N ALA A 129 1.93 10.25 -22.85
CA ALA A 129 2.60 11.36 -23.51
C ALA A 129 3.97 11.66 -22.88
N ALA A 130 4.07 11.65 -21.55
CA ALA A 130 5.33 11.84 -20.83
C ALA A 130 6.35 10.73 -21.15
N ALA A 131 5.90 9.47 -21.18
CA ALA A 131 6.74 8.33 -21.55
C ALA A 131 7.24 8.45 -23.00
N ALA A 132 6.37 8.81 -23.95
CA ALA A 132 6.73 9.02 -25.35
C ALA A 132 7.77 10.15 -25.49
N LEU A 133 7.63 11.26 -24.76
CA LEU A 133 8.60 12.34 -24.74
C LEU A 133 9.98 11.88 -24.23
N LEU A 134 10.02 11.06 -23.17
CA LEU A 134 11.28 10.54 -22.63
C LEU A 134 11.98 9.55 -23.57
N ILE A 135 11.20 8.74 -24.30
CA ILE A 135 11.69 7.84 -25.35
C ILE A 135 12.30 8.65 -26.49
N VAL A 136 11.56 9.61 -27.04
CA VAL A 136 12.03 10.46 -28.16
C VAL A 136 13.27 11.26 -27.77
N ALA A 137 13.36 11.71 -26.52
CA ALA A 137 14.53 12.43 -26.01
C ALA A 137 15.72 11.52 -25.66
N GLY A 138 15.61 10.19 -25.82
CA GLY A 138 16.67 9.23 -25.54
C GLY A 138 17.03 9.12 -24.05
N ALA A 139 16.11 9.49 -23.16
CA ALA A 139 16.26 9.37 -21.70
C ALA A 139 15.60 8.11 -21.14
N LEU A 140 14.73 7.46 -21.91
CA LEU A 140 14.11 6.18 -21.60
C LEU A 140 14.36 5.20 -22.75
N GLU A 141 14.79 3.98 -22.42
CA GLU A 141 14.97 2.91 -23.40
C GLU A 141 13.67 2.12 -23.56
N ASP A 142 13.24 1.89 -24.79
CA ASP A 142 11.93 1.31 -25.10
C ASP A 142 11.76 -0.10 -24.53
N THR A 143 12.74 -0.98 -24.79
CA THR A 143 12.64 -2.41 -24.42
C THR A 143 12.59 -2.59 -22.89
N PRO A 144 13.46 -1.97 -22.09
CA PRO A 144 13.34 -1.99 -20.64
C PRO A 144 12.05 -1.34 -20.13
N ALA A 145 11.57 -0.27 -20.76
CA ALA A 145 10.34 0.40 -20.36
C ALA A 145 9.12 -0.54 -20.46
N PHE A 146 8.98 -1.28 -21.56
CA PHE A 146 7.88 -2.25 -21.72
C PHE A 146 7.91 -3.37 -20.68
N ALA A 147 9.09 -3.81 -20.25
CA ALA A 147 9.25 -4.84 -19.24
C ALA A 147 8.78 -4.39 -17.83
N THR A 148 8.75 -3.08 -17.58
CA THR A 148 8.26 -2.51 -16.31
C THR A 148 6.75 -2.29 -16.25
N ILE A 149 6.04 -2.46 -17.36
CA ILE A 149 4.58 -2.32 -17.40
C ILE A 149 3.96 -3.39 -16.49
N PRO A 150 3.06 -3.02 -15.56
CA PRO A 150 2.47 -3.96 -14.62
C PRO A 150 1.33 -4.75 -15.29
N TRP A 151 1.65 -5.66 -16.21
CA TRP A 151 0.66 -6.46 -16.97
C TRP A 151 -0.28 -7.24 -16.05
N SER A 152 0.22 -7.77 -14.93
CA SER A 152 -0.58 -8.44 -13.91
C SER A 152 -1.67 -7.54 -13.32
N VAL A 153 -1.37 -6.25 -13.11
CA VAL A 153 -2.34 -5.27 -12.60
C VAL A 153 -3.45 -5.06 -13.62
N ILE A 154 -3.11 -4.88 -14.90
CA ILE A 154 -4.09 -4.70 -15.97
C ILE A 154 -5.01 -5.93 -16.05
N VAL A 155 -4.44 -7.13 -16.08
CA VAL A 155 -5.21 -8.39 -16.13
C VAL A 155 -6.08 -8.56 -14.89
N THR A 156 -5.58 -8.22 -13.71
CA THR A 156 -6.34 -8.30 -12.45
C THR A 156 -7.56 -7.38 -12.50
N VAL A 157 -7.38 -6.10 -12.82
CA VAL A 157 -8.50 -5.15 -12.89
C VAL A 157 -9.56 -5.62 -13.88
N CYS A 158 -9.14 -6.11 -15.06
CA CYS A 158 -10.05 -6.70 -16.04
C CYS A 158 -10.80 -7.92 -15.48
N GLY A 159 -10.08 -8.91 -14.97
CA GLY A 159 -10.66 -10.17 -14.46
C GLY A 159 -11.62 -9.95 -13.29
N VAL A 160 -11.30 -9.02 -12.41
CA VAL A 160 -12.16 -8.64 -11.28
C VAL A 160 -13.48 -8.05 -11.75
N SER A 161 -13.47 -7.24 -12.82
CA SER A 161 -14.70 -6.76 -13.46
C SER A 161 -15.61 -7.89 -13.91
N VAL A 162 -15.01 -8.92 -14.52
CA VAL A 162 -15.74 -10.09 -15.01
C VAL A 162 -16.32 -10.88 -13.84
N LEU A 163 -15.53 -11.12 -12.78
CA LEU A 163 -15.98 -11.85 -11.59
C LEU A 163 -17.11 -11.13 -10.87
N ILE A 164 -17.01 -9.81 -10.67
CA ILE A 164 -18.08 -9.00 -10.07
C ILE A 164 -19.36 -9.13 -10.92
N GLY A 165 -19.26 -8.99 -12.24
CA GLY A 165 -20.41 -9.16 -13.13
C GLY A 165 -21.05 -10.56 -13.09
N VAL A 166 -20.28 -11.61 -12.77
CA VAL A 166 -20.80 -12.96 -12.52
C VAL A 166 -21.47 -13.03 -11.14
N LEU A 167 -20.84 -12.50 -10.09
CA LEU A 167 -21.38 -12.47 -8.73
C LEU A 167 -22.72 -11.71 -8.64
N GLU A 168 -22.83 -10.59 -9.34
CA GLU A 168 -24.06 -9.79 -9.45
C GLU A 168 -25.20 -10.61 -10.08
N LYS A 169 -24.90 -11.41 -11.11
CA LYS A 169 -25.90 -12.22 -11.83
C LYS A 169 -26.27 -13.53 -11.13
N THR A 170 -25.41 -14.03 -10.25
CA THR A 170 -25.58 -15.34 -9.58
C THR A 170 -26.14 -15.23 -8.16
N GLY A 171 -26.36 -14.01 -7.66
CA GLY A 171 -26.74 -13.77 -6.25
C GLY A 171 -25.60 -14.01 -5.25
N GLY A 172 -24.39 -14.33 -5.72
CA GLY A 172 -23.22 -14.52 -4.88
C GLY A 172 -22.84 -13.25 -4.11
N MET A 173 -23.13 -12.07 -4.68
CA MET A 173 -22.87 -10.79 -4.01
C MET A 173 -23.72 -10.63 -2.73
N ASP A 174 -24.98 -11.04 -2.75
CA ASP A 174 -25.90 -10.95 -1.60
C ASP A 174 -25.49 -11.89 -0.46
N LEU A 175 -25.04 -13.11 -0.81
CA LEU A 175 -24.50 -14.05 0.17
C LEU A 175 -23.23 -13.49 0.84
N PHE A 176 -22.32 -12.96 0.04
CA PHE A 176 -21.05 -12.41 0.56
C PHE A 176 -21.28 -11.23 1.50
N THR A 177 -22.12 -10.27 1.13
CA THR A 177 -22.42 -9.11 1.99
C THR A 177 -23.19 -9.51 3.25
N THR A 178 -24.06 -10.52 3.17
CA THR A 178 -24.76 -11.08 4.35
C THR A 178 -23.78 -11.73 5.33
N LEU A 179 -22.80 -12.50 4.84
CA LEU A 179 -21.76 -13.09 5.67
C LEU A 179 -20.89 -12.02 6.34
N LEU A 180 -20.53 -10.96 5.61
CA LEU A 180 -19.80 -9.84 6.20
C LEU A 180 -20.64 -9.12 7.25
N ALA A 181 -21.91 -8.85 6.96
CA ALA A 181 -22.83 -8.19 7.89
C ALA A 181 -23.06 -9.00 9.18
N ALA A 182 -23.00 -10.33 9.11
CA ALA A 182 -23.09 -11.18 10.30
C ALA A 182 -21.92 -11.01 11.30
N LEU A 183 -20.79 -10.46 10.85
CA LEU A 183 -19.60 -10.24 11.68
C LEU A 183 -19.56 -8.85 12.33
N ALA A 184 -20.49 -7.96 12.00
CA ALA A 184 -20.41 -6.55 12.38
C ALA A 184 -21.77 -5.97 12.80
N THR A 185 -21.69 -4.84 13.48
CA THR A 185 -22.84 -3.94 13.72
C THR A 185 -22.51 -2.59 13.08
N PRO A 186 -23.50 -1.70 12.85
CA PRO A 186 -23.21 -0.36 12.31
C PRO A 186 -22.15 0.40 13.13
N ALA A 187 -22.13 0.17 14.45
CA ALA A 187 -21.15 0.79 15.35
C ALA A 187 -19.74 0.20 15.20
N THR A 188 -19.58 -1.06 14.78
CA THR A 188 -18.29 -1.78 14.73
C THR A 188 -17.82 -2.12 13.32
N ALA A 189 -18.56 -1.68 12.29
CA ALA A 189 -18.34 -2.05 10.89
C ALA A 189 -16.92 -1.77 10.41
N ASN A 190 -16.37 -0.59 10.73
CA ASN A 190 -15.03 -0.16 10.30
C ASN A 190 -13.93 -1.06 10.89
N GLY A 191 -13.98 -1.33 12.20
CA GLY A 191 -12.99 -2.20 12.84
C GLY A 191 -13.13 -3.66 12.41
N ALA A 192 -14.35 -4.17 12.32
CA ALA A 192 -14.62 -5.56 11.92
C ALA A 192 -14.15 -5.83 10.49
N ILE A 193 -14.47 -4.94 9.54
CA ILE A 193 -14.07 -5.14 8.15
C ILE A 193 -12.54 -5.03 8.00
N ALA A 194 -11.89 -4.08 8.68
CA ALA A 194 -10.44 -3.93 8.67
C ALA A 194 -9.73 -5.15 9.28
N PHE A 195 -10.31 -5.74 10.33
CA PHE A 195 -9.80 -6.98 10.91
C PHE A 195 -9.87 -8.14 9.91
N VAL A 196 -11.03 -8.33 9.26
CA VAL A 196 -11.23 -9.41 8.29
C VAL A 196 -10.30 -9.25 7.09
N THR A 197 -10.23 -8.04 6.52
CA THR A 197 -9.37 -7.79 5.35
C THR A 197 -7.89 -7.90 5.69
N GLY A 198 -7.47 -7.43 6.87
CA GLY A 198 -6.10 -7.61 7.36
C GLY A 198 -5.76 -9.07 7.66
N ALA A 199 -6.68 -9.85 8.21
CA ALA A 199 -6.44 -11.28 8.47
C ALA A 199 -6.20 -12.04 7.17
N ILE A 200 -7.01 -11.77 6.14
CA ILE A 200 -6.89 -12.40 4.81
C ILE A 200 -5.63 -11.92 4.09
N SER A 201 -5.34 -10.61 4.16
CA SER A 201 -4.15 -10.01 3.54
C SER A 201 -2.83 -10.59 4.09
N THR A 202 -2.81 -11.08 5.33
CA THR A 202 -1.61 -11.69 5.94
C THR A 202 -0.96 -12.77 5.05
N TYR A 203 -1.76 -13.56 4.33
CA TYR A 203 -1.30 -14.66 3.49
C TYR A 203 -1.76 -14.56 2.03
N SER A 204 -2.46 -13.49 1.67
CA SER A 204 -3.06 -13.29 0.35
C SER A 204 -2.62 -11.97 -0.26
N SER A 205 -2.72 -11.83 -1.58
CA SER A 205 -2.36 -10.57 -2.23
C SER A 205 -3.36 -9.48 -1.86
N THR A 206 -2.91 -8.43 -1.17
CA THR A 206 -3.72 -7.25 -0.85
C THR A 206 -4.34 -6.62 -2.10
N SER A 207 -3.52 -6.33 -3.11
CA SER A 207 -3.98 -5.73 -4.36
C SER A 207 -4.63 -6.72 -5.33
N GLY A 208 -4.25 -8.00 -5.28
CA GLY A 208 -4.73 -9.03 -6.19
C GLY A 208 -6.00 -9.76 -5.74
N VAL A 209 -6.26 -9.81 -4.44
CA VAL A 209 -7.37 -10.59 -3.85
C VAL A 209 -8.23 -9.72 -2.95
N VAL A 210 -7.64 -9.02 -1.98
CA VAL A 210 -8.43 -8.33 -0.95
C VAL A 210 -9.18 -7.12 -1.51
N TYR A 211 -8.49 -6.16 -2.14
CA TYR A 211 -9.19 -5.00 -2.72
C TYR A 211 -10.23 -5.40 -3.76
N PRO A 212 -9.92 -6.30 -4.71
CA PRO A 212 -10.89 -6.80 -5.66
C PRO A 212 -12.14 -7.49 -5.09
N ALA A 213 -12.00 -8.22 -3.98
CA ALA A 213 -13.12 -8.97 -3.43
C ALA A 213 -13.97 -8.11 -2.48
N PHE A 214 -13.34 -7.24 -1.70
CA PHE A 214 -13.99 -6.53 -0.61
C PHE A 214 -14.51 -5.14 -0.97
N LEU A 215 -13.81 -4.37 -1.81
CA LEU A 215 -14.27 -3.03 -2.19
C LEU A 215 -15.61 -3.05 -2.94
N PRO A 216 -15.85 -3.95 -3.92
CA PRO A 216 -17.14 -4.04 -4.59
C PRO A 216 -18.31 -4.39 -3.65
N ALA A 217 -18.02 -5.08 -2.55
CA ALA A 217 -19.02 -5.51 -1.58
C ALA A 217 -19.49 -4.38 -0.64
N VAL A 218 -18.80 -3.24 -0.62
CA VAL A 218 -19.07 -2.13 0.32
C VAL A 218 -20.52 -1.65 0.28
N PRO A 219 -21.14 -1.36 -0.89
CA PRO A 219 -22.50 -0.84 -0.91
C PRO A 219 -23.50 -1.82 -0.29
N GLY A 220 -23.46 -3.09 -0.71
CA GLY A 220 -24.37 -4.11 -0.18
C GLY A 220 -24.08 -4.46 1.27
N PHE A 221 -22.83 -4.37 1.74
CA PHE A 221 -22.49 -4.56 3.15
C PHE A 221 -23.09 -3.46 4.04
N VAL A 222 -22.97 -2.19 3.65
CA VAL A 222 -23.57 -1.06 4.37
C VAL A 222 -25.09 -1.14 4.34
N GLU A 223 -25.68 -1.52 3.21
CA GLU A 223 -27.12 -1.74 3.08
C GLU A 223 -27.63 -2.84 4.03
N LYS A 224 -26.96 -4.01 4.06
CA LYS A 224 -27.34 -5.12 4.95
C LYS A 224 -27.18 -4.79 6.43
N LEU A 225 -26.19 -3.96 6.79
CA LEU A 225 -26.02 -3.48 8.15
C LEU A 225 -27.13 -2.51 8.59
N GLY A 226 -27.85 -1.91 7.65
CA GLY A 226 -28.88 -0.90 7.93
C GLY A 226 -28.29 0.44 8.38
N GLY A 227 -26.99 0.67 8.15
CA GLY A 227 -26.28 1.87 8.57
C GLY A 227 -24.77 1.72 8.45
N GLY A 228 -24.07 2.86 8.37
CA GLY A 228 -22.64 2.93 8.16
C GLY A 228 -22.30 3.87 7.00
N ASP A 229 -21.05 4.32 6.97
CA ASP A 229 -20.54 5.20 5.94
C ASP A 229 -19.72 4.38 4.94
N ALA A 230 -20.18 4.31 3.70
CA ALA A 230 -19.54 3.52 2.65
C ALA A 230 -18.09 3.93 2.39
N LEU A 231 -17.78 5.23 2.50
CA LEU A 231 -16.40 5.70 2.35
C LEU A 231 -15.55 5.26 3.55
N GLN A 232 -16.06 5.35 4.79
CA GLN A 232 -15.32 4.86 5.96
C GLN A 232 -15.04 3.35 5.90
N VAL A 233 -16.02 2.55 5.45
CA VAL A 233 -15.84 1.11 5.25
C VAL A 233 -14.79 0.85 4.18
N ALA A 234 -14.86 1.54 3.05
CA ALA A 234 -13.87 1.38 1.97
C ALA A 234 -12.46 1.78 2.41
N LEU A 235 -12.32 2.89 3.14
CA LEU A 235 -11.05 3.29 3.75
C LEU A 235 -10.55 2.25 4.76
N SER A 236 -11.45 1.65 5.54
CA SER A 236 -11.13 0.59 6.50
C SER A 236 -10.62 -0.68 5.82
N ILE A 237 -11.21 -1.06 4.68
CA ILE A 237 -10.71 -2.17 3.83
C ILE A 237 -9.29 -1.87 3.35
N ASN A 238 -9.07 -0.67 2.82
CA ASN A 238 -7.79 -0.22 2.30
C ASN A 238 -6.68 -0.24 3.37
N VAL A 239 -6.93 0.42 4.50
CA VAL A 239 -5.96 0.52 5.60
C VAL A 239 -5.77 -0.85 6.27
N GLY A 240 -6.84 -1.57 6.57
CA GLY A 240 -6.78 -2.86 7.25
C GLY A 240 -5.98 -3.91 6.48
N ALA A 241 -6.16 -3.96 5.15
CA ALA A 241 -5.38 -4.87 4.31
C ALA A 241 -3.93 -4.41 4.11
N ALA A 242 -3.65 -3.11 3.99
CA ALA A 242 -2.28 -2.64 3.79
C ALA A 242 -1.40 -2.74 5.07
N LEU A 243 -1.98 -2.55 6.25
CA LEU A 243 -1.18 -2.42 7.49
C LEU A 243 -0.45 -3.72 7.87
N VAL A 244 -1.02 -4.87 7.51
CA VAL A 244 -0.46 -6.20 7.77
C VAL A 244 0.65 -6.60 6.80
N ASP A 245 0.81 -5.90 5.66
CA ASP A 245 1.77 -6.22 4.58
C ASP A 245 3.24 -6.02 4.97
N VAL A 246 3.53 -5.79 6.25
CA VAL A 246 4.88 -5.86 6.84
C VAL A 246 5.25 -7.30 7.24
N SER A 247 4.30 -8.24 7.13
CA SER A 247 4.52 -9.67 7.39
C SER A 247 5.56 -10.28 6.44
N PRO A 248 6.28 -11.33 6.87
CA PRO A 248 7.27 -12.01 6.04
C PRO A 248 6.66 -12.85 4.91
N LEU A 249 5.33 -13.01 4.92
CA LEU A 249 4.56 -13.71 3.90
C LEU A 249 4.18 -12.76 2.75
N SER A 250 4.25 -11.45 2.97
CA SER A 250 4.05 -10.45 1.92
C SER A 250 5.28 -10.36 1.03
N THR A 251 5.12 -9.85 -0.20
CA THR A 251 6.25 -9.60 -1.11
C THR A 251 7.29 -8.68 -0.49
N ILE A 252 6.87 -7.64 0.23
CA ILE A 252 7.78 -6.66 0.83
C ILE A 252 8.54 -7.27 2.00
N GLY A 253 7.87 -8.01 2.89
CA GLY A 253 8.52 -8.66 4.02
C GLY A 253 9.43 -9.81 3.60
N ALA A 254 9.05 -10.58 2.58
CA ALA A 254 9.90 -11.62 1.99
C ALA A 254 11.19 -11.02 1.40
N LEU A 255 11.09 -9.90 0.70
CA LEU A 255 12.25 -9.17 0.20
C LEU A 255 13.14 -8.63 1.32
N ALA A 256 12.56 -8.19 2.44
CA ALA A 256 13.31 -7.74 3.60
C ALA A 256 14.09 -8.89 4.26
N ILE A 257 13.50 -10.09 4.36
CA ILE A 257 14.20 -11.27 4.87
C ILE A 257 15.30 -11.71 3.91
N ALA A 258 15.01 -11.74 2.61
CA ALA A 258 16.00 -12.09 1.59
C ALA A 258 17.19 -11.11 1.57
N ALA A 259 16.94 -9.86 1.95
CA ALA A 259 17.94 -8.79 2.06
C ALA A 259 18.69 -8.78 3.41
N ARG A 260 18.51 -9.77 4.28
CA ARG A 260 19.15 -9.77 5.61
C ARG A 260 20.68 -9.72 5.52
N PRO A 261 21.36 -9.04 6.46
CA PRO A 261 22.81 -9.08 6.56
C PRO A 261 23.34 -10.50 6.85
N GLU A 262 24.58 -10.78 6.45
CA GLU A 262 25.25 -12.03 6.80
C GLU A 262 25.42 -12.14 8.33
N GLY A 263 25.12 -13.31 8.90
CA GLY A 263 25.19 -13.56 10.35
C GLY A 263 23.91 -13.23 11.15
N GLU A 264 22.89 -12.60 10.55
CA GLU A 264 21.57 -12.44 11.18
C GLU A 264 20.78 -13.76 11.17
N ASP A 265 20.11 -14.10 12.28
CA ASP A 265 19.26 -15.30 12.36
C ASP A 265 17.95 -15.09 11.59
N GLU A 266 17.88 -15.70 10.41
CA GLU A 266 16.71 -15.68 9.52
C GLU A 266 15.42 -16.11 10.23
N ARG A 267 15.48 -17.18 11.04
CA ARG A 267 14.30 -17.74 11.70
C ARG A 267 13.80 -16.79 12.78
N ALA A 268 14.72 -16.14 13.51
CA ALA A 268 14.35 -15.14 14.49
C ALA A 268 13.72 -13.90 13.84
N LEU A 269 14.32 -13.39 12.76
CA LEU A 269 13.79 -12.25 12.01
C LEU A 269 12.40 -12.56 11.43
N PHE A 270 12.25 -13.72 10.79
CA PHE A 270 10.97 -14.20 10.26
C PHE A 270 9.89 -14.25 11.34
N ARG A 271 10.15 -14.89 12.49
CA ARG A 271 9.16 -14.99 13.58
C ARG A 271 8.76 -13.62 14.12
N ARG A 272 9.71 -12.70 14.29
CA ARG A 272 9.43 -11.33 14.78
C ARG A 272 8.58 -10.55 13.78
N MET A 273 8.90 -10.62 12.48
CA MET A 273 8.10 -9.99 11.44
C MET A 273 6.71 -10.61 11.32
N LEU A 274 6.58 -11.94 11.50
CA LEU A 274 5.28 -12.61 11.46
C LEU A 274 4.40 -12.16 12.63
N LEU A 275 4.95 -12.17 13.85
CA LEU A 275 4.23 -11.69 15.04
C LEU A 275 3.84 -10.22 14.91
N TRP A 276 4.75 -9.39 14.38
CA TRP A 276 4.45 -7.98 14.11
C TRP A 276 3.31 -7.82 13.10
N GLY A 277 3.42 -8.47 11.92
CA GLY A 277 2.38 -8.43 10.89
C GLY A 277 1.02 -8.85 11.43
N LEU A 278 0.93 -10.01 12.11
CA LEU A 278 -0.32 -10.48 12.71
C LEU A 278 -0.90 -9.50 13.74
N SER A 279 -0.04 -8.84 14.54
CA SER A 279 -0.51 -7.82 15.47
C SER A 279 -1.10 -6.59 14.76
N MET A 280 -0.64 -6.28 13.54
CA MET A 280 -1.16 -5.16 12.75
C MET A 280 -2.59 -5.39 12.28
N THR A 281 -3.09 -6.63 12.21
CA THR A 281 -4.51 -6.90 11.97
C THR A 281 -5.39 -6.30 13.06
N VAL A 282 -4.97 -6.42 14.33
CA VAL A 282 -5.69 -5.85 15.48
C VAL A 282 -5.48 -4.34 15.54
N VAL A 283 -4.24 -3.86 15.38
CA VAL A 283 -3.93 -2.43 15.39
C VAL A 283 -4.66 -1.69 14.28
N GLY A 284 -4.71 -2.27 13.07
CA GLY A 284 -5.44 -1.74 11.93
C GLY A 284 -6.94 -1.69 12.18
N ALA A 285 -7.52 -2.74 12.78
CA ALA A 285 -8.92 -2.74 13.17
C ALA A 285 -9.24 -1.63 14.18
N VAL A 286 -8.42 -1.46 15.21
CA VAL A 286 -8.58 -0.39 16.22
C VAL A 286 -8.42 0.98 15.58
N PHE A 287 -7.40 1.18 14.74
CA PHE A 287 -7.21 2.44 14.02
C PHE A 287 -8.42 2.76 13.14
N CYS A 288 -8.90 1.81 12.35
CA CYS A 288 -10.04 2.02 11.47
C CYS A 288 -11.31 2.30 12.27
N GLN A 289 -11.52 1.61 13.38
CA GLN A 289 -12.68 1.80 14.23
C GLN A 289 -12.77 3.21 14.82
N PHE A 290 -11.65 3.79 15.27
CA PHE A 290 -11.68 5.04 16.02
C PHE A 290 -11.22 6.27 15.23
N CYS A 291 -10.34 6.08 14.24
CA CYS A 291 -9.65 7.17 13.54
C CYS A 291 -10.09 7.35 12.09
N ILE A 292 -10.72 6.36 11.44
CA ILE A 292 -11.00 6.46 9.98
C ILE A 292 -11.94 7.62 9.62
N ARG A 293 -12.88 7.95 10.52
CA ARG A 293 -13.80 9.08 10.38
C ARG A 293 -13.12 10.44 10.18
N PHE A 294 -11.87 10.61 10.64
CA PHE A 294 -11.14 11.86 10.47
C PHE A 294 -10.68 12.10 9.03
N PHE A 295 -10.76 11.09 8.16
CA PHE A 295 -10.32 11.15 6.77
C PHE A 295 -11.49 11.31 5.77
N VAL A 296 -12.73 11.39 6.27
CA VAL A 296 -13.95 11.51 5.45
C VAL A 296 -14.52 12.94 5.43
N GLY A 297 -13.96 13.85 6.26
CA GLY A 297 -14.34 15.25 6.34
C GLY A 297 -13.82 16.13 5.21
#